data_AF-A0A060N152-F1
#
_entry.id   AF-A0A060N152-F1
#
_cell.length_a   1.000
_cell.length_b   1.000
_cell.length_c   1.000
_cell.angle_alpha   90.00
_cell.angle_beta   90.00
_cell.angle_gamma   90.00
#
_symmetry.space_group_name_H-M   'P 1'
#
loop_
_entity.id
_entity.type
_entity.pdbx_description
1 polymer ?
#
loop_
_entity_poly.entity_id
_entity_poly.type
_entity_poly.pdbx_seq_one_letter_code
_entity_poly.pdbx_strand_id
1 'polypeptide(L)'
;MSGEMTAKSQVATQVVVKKPGFDAYSKLVKEAVAGIPELKGLKVISAKKVTISKDKKATVIFVPLRMMRICRASFEKVIEALEKKLNGSVFIIGKRVVAHTKKTGQSGKTDYKPRSRTSKAVHEAYLNEMLYPVEVAGQRVHVTLANKKIANSKTVFVTVDDAKLKNSVKAKLPIYSAVYKNITGEKVKFAFPVVA
;
A
#
# COMPACT_ATOMS: atom_id res chain seq x y z
N MET A 1 14.20 56.35 10.59
CA MET A 1 13.44 55.27 11.25
C MET A 1 12.59 54.60 10.19
N SER A 2 13.16 53.57 9.56
CA SER A 2 12.64 52.86 8.40
C SER A 2 12.12 51.50 8.84
N GLY A 3 10.81 51.25 8.68
CA GLY A 3 10.19 49.97 8.95
C GLY A 3 9.37 49.52 7.75
N GLU A 4 10.00 48.85 6.79
CA GLU A 4 9.29 48.13 5.73
C GLU A 4 8.86 46.76 6.26
N MET A 5 7.55 46.55 6.28
CA MET A 5 6.91 45.29 6.61
C MET A 5 7.22 44.26 5.51
N THR A 6 7.99 43.24 5.84
CA THR A 6 8.22 42.09 4.95
C THR A 6 6.97 41.21 4.92
N ALA A 7 6.23 41.29 3.81
CA ALA A 7 5.10 40.41 3.51
C ALA A 7 5.60 38.96 3.36
N LYS A 8 5.11 38.07 4.23
CA LYS A 8 5.34 36.64 4.14
C LYS A 8 4.69 36.11 2.84
N SER A 9 5.52 35.79 1.86
CA SER A 9 5.14 35.06 0.65
C SER A 9 4.58 33.69 1.06
N GLN A 10 3.26 33.54 0.97
CA GLN A 10 2.59 32.26 1.11
C GLN A 10 2.83 31.47 -0.18
N VAL A 11 3.70 30.47 -0.12
CA VAL A 11 3.86 29.49 -1.21
C VAL A 11 2.57 28.69 -1.28
N ALA A 12 1.68 29.10 -2.19
CA ALA A 12 0.46 28.40 -2.52
C ALA A 12 0.82 26.97 -2.95
N THR A 13 0.51 25.99 -2.10
CA THR A 13 0.62 24.59 -2.47
C THR A 13 -0.47 24.33 -3.50
N GLN A 14 -0.08 24.27 -4.79
CA GLN A 14 -1.02 24.05 -5.88
C GLN A 14 -1.77 22.73 -5.64
N VAL A 15 -3.08 22.82 -5.43
CA VAL A 15 -3.97 21.67 -5.37
C VAL A 15 -4.09 21.13 -6.80
N VAL A 16 -3.32 20.10 -7.11
CA VAL A 16 -3.35 19.44 -8.42
C VAL A 16 -4.72 18.79 -8.62
N VAL A 17 -5.56 19.43 -9.44
CA VAL A 17 -6.85 18.91 -9.88
C VAL A 17 -6.59 17.69 -10.77
N LYS A 18 -6.90 16.50 -10.27
CA LYS A 18 -6.75 15.25 -11.02
C LYS A 18 -7.85 15.16 -12.09
N LYS A 19 -7.51 15.47 -13.34
CA LYS A 19 -8.32 15.03 -14.51
C LYS A 19 -8.46 13.50 -14.46
N PRO A 20 -9.57 12.92 -14.97
CA PRO A 20 -9.75 11.47 -15.08
C PRO A 20 -8.80 10.92 -16.17
N GLY A 21 -7.55 10.75 -15.77
CA GLY A 21 -6.42 10.36 -16.60
C GLY A 21 -5.25 10.01 -15.69
N PHE A 22 -4.31 9.23 -16.21
CA PHE A 22 -3.17 8.68 -15.46
C PHE A 22 -2.39 9.81 -14.74
N ASP A 23 -2.38 9.79 -13.41
CA ASP A 23 -1.70 10.77 -12.55
C ASP A 23 -0.24 10.97 -13.02
N ALA A 24 0.28 12.21 -12.97
CA ALA A 24 1.66 12.52 -13.42
C ALA A 24 2.71 11.60 -12.76
N TYR A 25 2.51 11.29 -11.48
CA TYR A 25 3.36 10.34 -10.75
C TYR A 25 3.28 8.91 -11.28
N SER A 26 2.09 8.48 -11.73
CA SER A 26 1.94 7.16 -12.35
C SER A 26 2.72 7.09 -13.67
N LYS A 27 2.80 8.18 -14.44
CA LYS A 27 3.59 8.23 -15.69
C LYS A 27 5.08 8.01 -15.42
N LEU A 28 5.65 8.73 -14.45
CA LEU A 28 7.05 8.54 -14.02
C LEU A 28 7.33 7.10 -13.58
N VAL A 29 6.41 6.50 -12.82
CA VAL A 29 6.55 5.09 -12.39
C VAL A 29 6.46 4.13 -13.57
N LYS A 30 5.60 4.41 -14.56
CA LYS A 30 5.49 3.61 -15.78
C LYS A 30 6.79 3.64 -16.59
N GLU A 31 7.43 4.79 -16.70
CA GLU A 31 8.75 4.93 -17.36
C GLU A 31 9.84 4.18 -16.58
N ALA A 32 9.87 4.32 -15.26
CA ALA A 32 10.82 3.59 -14.41
C ALA A 32 10.70 2.06 -14.55
N VAL A 33 9.45 1.55 -14.62
CA VAL A 33 9.12 0.13 -14.83
C VAL A 33 9.52 -0.34 -16.22
N ALA A 34 9.29 0.47 -17.27
CA ALA A 34 9.63 0.11 -18.64
C ALA A 34 11.14 -0.08 -18.85
N GLY A 35 11.97 0.65 -18.11
CA GLY A 35 13.43 0.52 -18.15
C GLY A 35 14.00 -0.65 -17.34
N ILE A 36 13.19 -1.64 -16.95
CA ILE A 36 13.64 -2.85 -16.23
C ILE A 36 13.39 -4.06 -17.15
N PRO A 37 14.42 -4.82 -17.55
CA PRO A 37 14.27 -5.91 -18.50
C PRO A 37 13.39 -7.05 -17.95
N GLU A 38 13.44 -7.31 -16.64
CA GLU A 38 12.62 -8.33 -15.98
C GLU A 38 11.12 -8.02 -15.99
N LEU A 39 10.75 -6.75 -16.20
CA LEU A 39 9.36 -6.29 -16.24
C LEU A 39 8.85 -6.02 -17.66
N LYS A 40 9.50 -6.60 -18.68
CA LYS A 40 9.10 -6.43 -20.07
C LYS A 40 7.64 -6.82 -20.27
N GLY A 41 6.84 -5.89 -20.82
CA GLY A 41 5.42 -6.09 -21.07
C GLY A 41 4.52 -5.86 -19.85
N LEU A 42 5.05 -5.54 -18.66
CA LEU A 42 4.24 -5.22 -17.49
C LEU A 42 3.43 -3.94 -17.71
N LYS A 43 2.10 -4.03 -17.56
CA LYS A 43 1.22 -2.86 -17.56
C LYS A 43 1.08 -2.32 -16.14
N VAL A 44 1.29 -1.02 -15.97
CA VAL A 44 0.99 -0.30 -14.72
C VAL A 44 -0.39 0.33 -14.84
N ILE A 45 -1.29 0.06 -13.89
CA ILE A 45 -2.65 0.63 -13.84
C ILE A 45 -2.63 1.98 -13.13
N SER A 46 -1.95 2.07 -12.00
CA SER A 46 -1.78 3.31 -11.25
C SER A 46 -0.64 3.20 -10.26
N ALA A 47 -0.11 4.32 -9.81
CA ALA A 47 0.84 4.38 -8.72
C ALA A 47 0.40 5.42 -7.67
N LYS A 48 0.61 5.11 -6.40
CA LYS A 48 0.36 6.01 -5.28
C LYS A 48 1.65 6.26 -4.51
N LYS A 49 1.97 7.54 -4.30
CA LYS A 49 3.04 7.96 -3.39
C LYS A 49 2.48 8.07 -1.98
N VAL A 50 3.12 7.40 -1.03
CA VAL A 50 2.77 7.43 0.39
C VAL A 50 3.91 8.10 1.15
N THR A 51 3.62 9.21 1.82
CA THR A 51 4.55 9.88 2.73
C THR A 51 4.40 9.28 4.13
N ILE A 52 5.47 8.72 4.67
CA ILE A 52 5.48 8.03 5.98
C ILE A 52 6.00 8.98 7.04
N SER A 53 7.14 9.61 6.73
CA SER A 53 7.72 10.73 7.47
C SER A 53 8.16 11.79 6.45
N LYS A 54 8.72 12.92 6.92
CA LYS A 54 9.21 14.00 6.06
C LYS A 54 10.21 13.49 5.02
N ASP A 55 11.09 12.57 5.42
CA ASP A 55 12.18 12.07 4.56
C ASP A 55 11.90 10.69 3.95
N LYS A 56 11.02 9.89 4.57
CA LYS A 56 10.72 8.52 4.12
C LYS A 56 9.45 8.48 3.26
N LYS A 57 9.64 8.15 1.98
CA LYS A 57 8.58 7.98 0.98
C LYS A 57 8.48 6.52 0.58
N ALA A 58 7.25 6.05 0.36
CA ALA A 58 6.98 4.74 -0.21
C ALA A 58 6.13 4.88 -1.47
N THR A 59 6.35 3.99 -2.43
CA THR A 59 5.63 3.95 -3.70
C THR A 59 4.83 2.66 -3.78
N VAL A 60 3.52 2.77 -4.01
CA VAL A 60 2.65 1.63 -4.25
C VAL A 60 2.30 1.58 -5.72
N ILE A 61 2.66 0.48 -6.40
CA ILE A 61 2.40 0.27 -7.82
C ILE A 61 1.26 -0.74 -7.96
N PHE A 62 0.19 -0.34 -8.63
CA PHE A 62 -0.94 -1.19 -8.94
C PHE A 62 -0.77 -1.82 -10.33
N VAL A 63 -0.75 -3.14 -10.35
CA VAL A 63 -0.54 -3.97 -11.54
C VAL A 63 -1.77 -4.83 -11.80
N PRO A 64 -2.14 -5.18 -13.04
CA PRO A 64 -3.19 -6.17 -13.30
C PRO A 64 -2.89 -7.51 -12.64
N LEU A 65 -3.87 -8.13 -12.00
CA LEU A 65 -3.70 -9.37 -11.22
C LEU A 65 -3.01 -10.50 -12.01
N ARG A 66 -3.36 -10.67 -13.28
CA ARG A 66 -2.79 -11.73 -14.13
C ARG A 66 -1.27 -11.56 -14.34
N MET A 67 -0.78 -10.33 -14.29
CA MET A 67 0.64 -10.00 -14.54
C MET A 67 1.50 -10.06 -13.28
N MET A 68 0.90 -10.24 -12.09
CA MET A 68 1.65 -10.39 -10.83
C MET A 68 2.60 -11.59 -10.84
N ARG A 69 2.32 -12.63 -11.63
CA ARG A 69 3.21 -13.79 -11.80
C ARG A 69 4.58 -13.39 -12.36
N ILE A 70 4.61 -12.42 -13.28
CA ILE A 70 5.86 -11.91 -13.89
C ILE A 70 6.70 -11.22 -12.81
N CYS A 71 6.07 -10.35 -12.00
CA CYS A 71 6.77 -9.65 -10.91
C CYS A 71 7.30 -10.61 -9.84
N ARG A 72 6.58 -11.71 -9.55
CA ARG A 72 6.98 -12.66 -8.51
C ARG A 72 8.19 -13.52 -8.90
N ALA A 73 8.40 -13.79 -10.20
CA ALA A 73 9.49 -14.65 -10.65
C ALA A 73 10.88 -14.07 -10.31
N SER A 74 11.04 -12.75 -10.39
CA SER A 74 12.29 -12.04 -10.14
C SER A 74 12.11 -10.88 -9.15
N PHE A 75 11.33 -11.12 -8.08
CA PHE A 75 10.81 -10.06 -7.24
C PHE A 75 11.88 -9.23 -6.53
N GLU A 76 12.91 -9.87 -5.99
CA GLU A 76 14.00 -9.19 -5.25
C GLU A 76 14.74 -8.20 -6.17
N LYS A 77 15.18 -8.66 -7.35
CA LYS A 77 15.87 -7.84 -8.35
C LYS A 77 15.02 -6.66 -8.79
N VAL A 78 13.72 -6.91 -9.03
CA VAL A 78 12.77 -5.89 -9.45
C VAL A 78 12.58 -4.82 -8.37
N ILE A 79 12.43 -5.22 -7.11
CA ILE A 79 12.28 -4.27 -6.00
C ILE A 79 13.53 -3.44 -5.86
N GLU A 80 14.72 -4.04 -5.85
CA GLU A 80 15.97 -3.28 -5.70
C GLU A 80 16.17 -2.27 -6.83
N ALA A 81 15.88 -2.67 -8.07
CA ALA A 81 15.96 -1.77 -9.23
C ALA A 81 14.97 -0.60 -9.11
N LEU A 82 13.74 -0.86 -8.65
CA LEU A 82 12.72 0.18 -8.45
C LEU A 82 13.01 1.07 -7.24
N GLU A 83 13.49 0.52 -6.13
CA GLU A 83 13.87 1.28 -4.92
C GLU A 83 15.03 2.25 -5.25
N LYS A 84 16.00 1.83 -6.08
CA LYS A 84 17.09 2.69 -6.58
C LYS A 84 16.60 3.80 -7.51
N LYS A 85 15.64 3.52 -8.41
CA LYS A 85 15.10 4.53 -9.34
C LYS A 85 14.16 5.53 -8.64
N LEU A 86 13.39 5.07 -7.65
CA LEU A 86 12.33 5.86 -7.02
C LEU A 86 12.74 6.44 -5.65
N ASN A 87 13.97 6.19 -5.20
CA ASN A 87 14.56 6.70 -3.96
C ASN A 87 13.64 6.52 -2.75
N GLY A 88 13.11 5.32 -2.56
CA GLY A 88 12.17 4.99 -1.49
C GLY A 88 11.64 3.57 -1.59
N SER A 89 10.98 3.08 -0.54
CA SER A 89 10.47 1.71 -0.51
C SER A 89 9.36 1.50 -1.54
N VAL A 90 9.42 0.40 -2.30
CA VAL A 90 8.44 0.12 -3.36
C VAL A 90 7.64 -1.14 -3.04
N PHE A 91 6.33 -1.06 -3.23
CA PHE A 91 5.39 -2.17 -3.08
C PHE A 91 4.63 -2.40 -4.37
N ILE A 92 4.69 -3.62 -4.90
CA ILE A 92 3.93 -4.02 -6.09
C ILE A 92 2.70 -4.79 -5.63
N ILE A 93 1.52 -4.31 -6.00
CA ILE A 93 0.24 -4.86 -5.56
C ILE A 93 -0.66 -5.08 -6.77
N GLY A 94 -1.35 -6.21 -6.78
CA GLY A 94 -2.38 -6.50 -7.77
C GLY A 94 -3.62 -5.62 -7.57
N LYS A 95 -4.04 -4.86 -8.59
CA LYS A 95 -5.24 -4.03 -8.50
C LYS A 95 -6.49 -4.90 -8.29
N ARG A 96 -7.16 -4.74 -7.15
CA ARG A 96 -8.44 -5.39 -6.84
C ARG A 96 -9.56 -4.37 -6.70
N VAL A 97 -10.78 -4.79 -7.02
CA VAL A 97 -12.00 -4.00 -6.85
C VAL A 97 -12.92 -4.72 -5.89
N VAL A 98 -13.17 -4.10 -4.74
CA VAL A 98 -14.14 -4.59 -3.76
C VAL A 98 -15.55 -4.37 -4.31
N ALA A 99 -16.39 -5.40 -4.25
CA ALA A 99 -17.81 -5.28 -4.57
C ALA A 99 -18.53 -4.57 -3.41
N HIS A 100 -19.15 -3.44 -3.70
CA HIS A 100 -19.96 -2.71 -2.73
C HIS A 100 -21.27 -3.46 -2.48
N THR A 101 -21.70 -3.49 -1.21
CA THR A 101 -23.03 -4.00 -0.83
C THR A 101 -24.12 -3.03 -1.28
N LYS A 102 -25.39 -3.46 -1.20
CA LYS A 102 -26.53 -2.53 -1.20
C LYS A 102 -26.18 -1.34 -0.32
N LYS A 103 -26.49 -0.13 -0.80
CA LYS A 103 -26.76 1.00 0.10
C LYS A 103 -28.24 0.97 0.44
N THR A 104 -28.61 1.40 1.65
CA THR A 104 -30.01 1.57 2.04
C THR A 104 -30.75 2.40 0.99
N GLY A 105 -31.89 1.89 0.48
CA GLY A 105 -32.68 2.55 -0.57
C GLY A 105 -32.31 2.21 -2.02
N GLN A 106 -31.30 1.37 -2.30
CA GLN A 106 -31.03 0.89 -3.66
C GLN A 106 -31.72 -0.46 -3.93
N SER A 107 -32.75 -0.46 -4.77
CA SER A 107 -33.41 -1.67 -5.26
C SER A 107 -32.55 -2.37 -6.35
N GLY A 108 -32.65 -3.70 -6.44
CA GLY A 108 -32.12 -4.50 -7.56
C GLY A 108 -30.69 -5.04 -7.48
N LYS A 109 -29.95 -4.87 -6.38
CA LYS A 109 -28.46 -5.04 -6.41
C LYS A 109 -27.86 -6.40 -6.04
N THR A 110 -28.61 -7.29 -5.37
CA THR A 110 -28.20 -8.51 -4.64
C THR A 110 -27.02 -8.36 -3.66
N ASP A 111 -27.13 -8.99 -2.48
CA ASP A 111 -26.00 -9.06 -1.53
C ASP A 111 -24.99 -10.13 -1.92
N TYR A 112 -25.35 -11.02 -2.85
CA TYR A 112 -24.47 -12.05 -3.37
C TYR A 112 -23.31 -11.42 -4.13
N LYS A 113 -22.09 -11.80 -3.74
CA LYS A 113 -20.86 -11.35 -4.39
C LYS A 113 -19.85 -12.49 -4.45
N PRO A 114 -19.03 -12.57 -5.51
CA PRO A 114 -17.92 -13.51 -5.57
C PRO A 114 -16.99 -13.32 -4.38
N ARG A 115 -16.54 -14.42 -3.76
CA ARG A 115 -15.62 -14.39 -2.60
C ARG A 115 -14.38 -13.54 -2.85
N SER A 116 -13.84 -13.59 -4.07
CA SER A 116 -12.68 -12.81 -4.53
C SER A 116 -12.87 -11.28 -4.50
N ARG A 117 -14.12 -10.80 -4.50
CA ARG A 117 -14.46 -9.36 -4.46
C ARG A 117 -14.95 -8.89 -3.09
N THR A 118 -14.89 -9.75 -2.07
CA THR A 118 -15.19 -9.36 -0.69
C THR A 118 -14.06 -8.52 -0.10
N SER A 119 -14.37 -7.54 0.76
CA SER A 119 -13.33 -6.72 1.42
C SER A 119 -12.34 -7.60 2.17
N LYS A 120 -12.83 -8.63 2.87
CA LYS A 120 -11.99 -9.59 3.59
C LYS A 120 -10.95 -10.25 2.67
N ALA A 121 -11.38 -10.89 1.57
CA ALA A 121 -10.47 -11.56 0.65
C ALA A 121 -9.50 -10.59 -0.04
N VAL A 122 -9.95 -9.37 -0.35
CA VAL A 122 -9.10 -8.33 -0.95
C VAL A 122 -8.04 -7.85 0.05
N HIS A 123 -8.40 -7.65 1.32
CA HIS A 123 -7.48 -7.20 2.36
C HIS A 123 -6.45 -8.29 2.70
N GLU A 124 -6.87 -9.56 2.80
CA GLU A 124 -5.96 -10.70 2.95
C GLU A 124 -4.96 -10.77 1.79
N ALA A 125 -5.43 -10.64 0.55
CA ALA A 125 -4.55 -10.65 -0.62
C ALA A 125 -3.57 -9.46 -0.66
N TYR A 126 -4.01 -8.27 -0.23
CA TYR A 126 -3.11 -7.11 -0.12
C TYR A 126 -2.03 -7.30 0.94
N LEU A 127 -2.36 -7.87 2.10
CA LEU A 127 -1.37 -8.17 3.13
C LEU A 127 -0.30 -9.14 2.60
N ASN A 128 -0.72 -10.22 1.93
CA ASN A 128 0.20 -11.22 1.38
C ASN A 128 1.09 -10.64 0.26
N GLU A 129 0.57 -9.76 -0.58
CA GLU A 129 1.36 -9.14 -1.65
C GLU A 129 2.32 -8.06 -1.15
N MET A 130 1.91 -7.28 -0.14
CA MET A 130 2.78 -6.26 0.46
C MET A 130 3.96 -6.88 1.22
N LEU A 131 3.75 -8.03 1.83
CA LEU A 131 4.75 -8.69 2.68
C LEU A 131 5.64 -9.69 1.93
N TYR A 132 5.33 -10.02 0.67
CA TYR A 132 6.15 -10.92 -0.14
C TYR A 132 7.63 -10.50 -0.14
N PRO A 133 8.61 -11.40 0.07
CA PRO A 133 8.51 -12.87 0.09
C PRO A 133 8.00 -13.49 1.40
N VAL A 134 7.73 -12.67 2.41
CA VAL A 134 7.37 -13.11 3.75
C VAL A 134 5.88 -13.42 3.85
N GLU A 135 5.57 -14.46 4.62
CA GLU A 135 4.19 -14.89 4.86
C GLU A 135 3.59 -14.33 6.15
N VAL A 136 2.27 -14.20 6.14
CA VAL A 136 1.49 -13.79 7.32
C VAL A 136 1.17 -15.02 8.15
N ALA A 137 1.69 -15.09 9.37
CA ALA A 137 1.44 -16.18 10.30
C ALA A 137 -0.01 -16.21 10.80
N GLY A 138 -0.54 -15.02 11.10
CA GLY A 138 -1.86 -14.89 11.69
C GLY A 138 -2.26 -13.45 11.94
N GLN A 139 -3.53 -13.27 12.30
CA GLN A 139 -4.11 -11.96 12.60
C GLN A 139 -4.86 -12.04 13.93
N ARG A 140 -4.60 -11.09 14.82
CA ARG A 140 -5.40 -10.89 16.04
C ARG A 140 -6.17 -9.58 15.90
N VAL A 141 -7.46 -9.63 16.19
CA VAL A 141 -8.30 -8.44 16.29
C VAL A 141 -8.65 -8.27 17.76
N HIS A 142 -8.17 -7.19 18.35
CA HIS A 142 -8.56 -6.76 19.68
C HIS A 142 -9.73 -5.79 19.56
N VAL A 143 -10.82 -6.12 20.24
CA VAL A 143 -12.03 -5.29 20.28
C VAL A 143 -12.10 -4.65 21.66
N THR A 144 -11.88 -3.34 21.73
CA THR A 144 -12.02 -2.57 22.96
C THR A 144 -13.37 -1.87 22.96
N LEU A 145 -14.15 -2.04 24.02
CA LEU A 145 -15.35 -1.26 24.27
C LEU A 145 -15.01 -0.13 25.25
N ALA A 146 -14.96 1.11 24.77
CA ALA A 146 -14.74 2.28 25.62
C ALA A 146 -15.77 3.36 25.27
N ASN A 147 -16.47 3.90 26.27
CA ASN A 147 -17.44 5.00 26.12
C ASN A 147 -18.49 4.76 25.01
N LYS A 148 -19.10 3.56 24.97
CA LYS A 148 -20.04 3.09 23.92
C LYS A 148 -19.49 3.11 22.48
N LYS A 149 -18.20 3.36 22.28
CA LYS A 149 -17.50 3.26 20.99
C LYS A 149 -16.72 1.96 20.95
N ILE A 150 -16.91 1.21 19.88
CA ILE A 150 -16.14 0.00 19.60
C ILE A 150 -14.88 0.43 18.85
N ALA A 151 -13.72 0.23 19.48
CA ALA A 151 -12.42 0.46 18.86
C ALA A 151 -11.77 -0.88 18.52
N ASN A 152 -11.60 -1.14 17.22
CA ASN A 152 -10.93 -2.34 16.74
C ASN A 152 -9.45 -2.03 16.49
N SER A 153 -8.58 -2.76 17.17
CA SER A 153 -7.14 -2.75 16.92
C SER A 153 -6.75 -4.08 16.29
N LYS A 154 -6.15 -4.05 15.09
CA LYS A 154 -5.76 -5.25 14.37
C LYS A 154 -4.24 -5.39 14.38
N THR A 155 -3.76 -6.53 14.84
CA THR A 155 -2.35 -6.90 14.84
C THR A 155 -2.13 -8.05 13.87
N VAL A 156 -1.22 -7.88 12.93
CA VAL A 156 -0.82 -8.91 11.96
C VAL A 156 0.55 -9.44 12.38
N PHE A 157 0.64 -10.75 12.52
CA PHE A 157 1.87 -11.45 12.84
C PHE A 157 2.57 -11.89 11.57
N VAL A 158 3.86 -11.57 11.50
CA VAL A 158 4.72 -11.86 10.35
C VAL A 158 5.73 -12.91 10.79
N THR A 159 5.78 -14.05 10.10
CA THR A 159 6.75 -15.14 10.35
C THR A 159 7.94 -14.98 9.42
N VAL A 160 9.14 -14.98 9.98
CA VAL A 160 10.39 -14.98 9.21
C VAL A 160 11.35 -15.92 9.91
N ASP A 161 11.80 -16.95 9.20
CA ASP A 161 12.76 -17.92 9.71
C ASP A 161 14.19 -17.37 9.64
N ASP A 162 14.50 -16.69 8.53
CA ASP A 162 15.83 -16.11 8.29
C ASP A 162 16.10 -14.84 9.12
N ALA A 163 17.14 -14.88 9.95
CA ALA A 163 17.52 -13.75 10.79
C ALA A 163 17.89 -12.48 10.00
N LYS A 164 18.50 -12.62 8.81
CA LYS A 164 18.85 -11.48 7.94
C LYS A 164 17.60 -10.78 7.40
N LEU A 165 16.67 -11.55 6.85
CA LEU A 165 15.37 -11.04 6.36
C LEU A 165 14.57 -10.41 7.51
N LYS A 166 14.62 -11.00 8.71
CA LYS A 166 13.91 -10.48 9.90
C LYS A 166 14.34 -9.05 10.23
N ASN A 167 15.63 -8.74 10.14
CA ASN A 167 16.14 -7.37 10.38
C ASN A 167 15.66 -6.38 9.31
N SER A 168 15.70 -6.77 8.05
CA SER A 168 15.18 -5.95 6.93
C SER A 168 13.69 -5.68 7.06
N VAL A 169 12.90 -6.71 7.39
CA VAL A 169 11.44 -6.62 7.60
C VAL A 169 11.13 -5.76 8.82
N LYS A 170 11.89 -5.90 9.92
CA LYS A 170 11.75 -5.09 11.14
C LYS A 170 11.85 -3.60 10.84
N ALA A 171 12.79 -3.20 9.98
CA ALA A 171 12.93 -1.81 9.54
C ALA A 171 11.74 -1.31 8.69
N LYS A 172 11.08 -2.22 7.94
CA LYS A 172 9.92 -1.92 7.08
C LYS A 172 8.56 -2.00 7.81
N LEU A 173 8.47 -2.53 9.05
CA LEU A 173 7.21 -2.59 9.83
C LEU A 173 6.37 -1.29 9.89
N PRO A 174 6.94 -0.11 10.22
CA PRO A 174 6.17 1.14 10.24
C PRO A 174 5.70 1.56 8.84
N ILE A 175 6.49 1.22 7.81
CA ILE A 175 6.19 1.49 6.40
C ILE A 175 4.97 0.66 5.97
N TYR A 176 4.94 -0.63 6.29
CA TYR A 176 3.79 -1.50 5.99
C TYR A 176 2.50 -0.98 6.61
N SER A 177 2.54 -0.53 7.87
CA SER A 177 1.37 0.05 8.55
C SER A 177 0.84 1.30 7.85
N ALA A 178 1.73 2.22 7.50
CA ALA A 178 1.37 3.47 6.82
C ALA A 178 0.83 3.23 5.40
N VAL A 179 1.44 2.30 4.65
CA VAL A 179 1.00 1.93 3.30
C VAL A 179 -0.35 1.22 3.35
N TYR A 180 -0.54 0.25 4.25
CA TYR A 180 -1.79 -0.48 4.38
C TYR A 180 -2.94 0.49 4.71
N LYS A 181 -2.73 1.39 5.68
CA LYS A 181 -3.71 2.44 6.02
C LYS A 181 -4.07 3.33 4.84
N ASN A 182 -3.12 3.68 3.97
CA ASN A 182 -3.38 4.51 2.79
C ASN A 182 -4.16 3.78 1.68
N ILE A 183 -4.01 2.46 1.58
CA ILE A 183 -4.70 1.66 0.56
C ILE A 183 -6.10 1.27 1.03
N THR A 184 -6.24 0.83 2.28
CA THR A 184 -7.48 0.23 2.82
C THR A 184 -8.25 1.14 3.78
N GLY A 185 -7.60 2.15 4.37
CA GLY A 185 -8.16 2.98 5.43
C GLY A 185 -8.08 2.36 6.84
N GLU A 186 -7.72 1.09 6.95
CA GLU A 186 -7.64 0.36 8.22
C GLU A 186 -6.28 0.55 8.90
N LYS A 187 -6.28 0.78 10.21
CA LYS A 187 -5.04 0.82 11.01
C LYS A 187 -4.66 -0.59 11.42
N VAL A 188 -3.47 -1.04 11.01
CA VAL A 188 -2.92 -2.34 11.37
C VAL A 188 -1.53 -2.17 11.97
N LYS A 189 -1.27 -2.88 13.07
CA LYS A 189 0.07 -3.02 13.67
C LYS A 189 0.69 -4.32 13.19
N PHE A 190 1.91 -4.26 12.67
CA PHE A 190 2.68 -5.45 12.31
C PHE A 190 3.64 -5.80 13.45
N ALA A 191 3.72 -7.08 13.79
CA ALA A 191 4.61 -7.59 14.83
C ALA A 191 5.14 -8.98 14.47
N PHE A 192 6.27 -9.37 15.07
CA PHE A 192 6.72 -10.76 15.03
C PHE A 192 5.98 -11.57 16.09
N PRO A 193 5.73 -12.88 15.86
CA PRO A 193 5.21 -13.75 16.91
C PRO A 193 6.20 -13.78 18.08
N VAL A 194 5.67 -13.68 19.29
CA VAL A 194 6.44 -13.96 20.50
C VAL A 194 6.43 -15.48 20.64
N VAL A 195 7.57 -16.11 20.35
CA VAL A 195 7.78 -17.53 20.66
C VAL A 195 8.00 -17.57 22.17
N ALA A 196 7.08 -18.23 22.88
CA ALA A 196 7.24 -18.55 24.30
C ALA A 196 8.18 -19.75 24.45
#